data_AF-A0A116KI76-F1
#
_entry.id   AF-A0A116KI76-F1
#
_cell.length_a   1.000
_cell.length_b   1.000
_cell.length_c   1.000
_cell.angle_alpha   90.00
_cell.angle_beta   90.00
_cell.angle_gamma   90.00
#
_symmetry.space_group_name_H-M   'P 1'
#
loop_
_entity.id
_entity.type
_entity.pdbx_description
1 polymer ?
#
loop_
_entity_poly.entity_id
_entity_poly.type
_entity_poly.pdbx_seq_one_letter_code
_entity_poly.pdbx_strand_id
1 'polypeptide(L)' 'MSTITKRGNSYRATVSLYKKGEYKRETKTFSNRKDAELWTLEMELEKGRGKNIAERSTLFPDFYRN' A
#
# COMPACT_ATOMS: atom_id res chain seq x y z
N MET A 1 3.03 3.45 2.99
CA MET A 1 3.17 4.75 2.32
C MET A 1 3.20 4.52 0.82
N SER A 2 2.47 5.33 0.08
CA SER A 2 2.43 5.32 -1.38
C SER A 2 3.33 6.41 -1.95
N THR A 3 3.98 6.13 -3.07
CA THR A 3 4.86 7.07 -3.79
C THR A 3 4.68 6.91 -5.28
N ILE A 4 4.57 8.01 -6.01
CA ILE A 4 4.50 8.02 -7.48
C ILE A 4 5.77 8.67 -8.01
N THR A 5 6.47 8.00 -8.92
CA THR A 5 7.70 8.49 -9.55
C THR A 5 7.53 8.55 -11.06
N LYS A 6 7.79 9.71 -11.66
CA LYS A 6 7.81 9.85 -13.12
C LYS A 6 9.06 9.18 -13.68
N ARG A 7 8.89 8.32 -14.69
CA ARG A 7 9.96 7.63 -15.42
C ARG A 7 9.75 7.82 -16.92
N GLY A 8 10.42 8.81 -17.50
CA GLY A 8 10.22 9.22 -18.89
C GLY A 8 8.77 9.63 -19.14
N ASN A 9 8.09 8.90 -20.03
CA ASN A 9 6.69 9.11 -20.40
C ASN A 9 5.70 8.28 -19.55
N SER A 10 6.17 7.66 -18.48
CA SER A 10 5.35 6.80 -17.61
C SER A 10 5.46 7.22 -16.14
N TYR A 11 4.54 6.71 -15.32
CA TYR A 11 4.45 6.94 -13.88
C TYR A 11 4.47 5.60 -13.17
N ARG A 12 5.44 5.40 -12.29
CA ARG A 12 5.50 4.22 -11.43
C ARG A 12 4.92 4.56 -10.06
N ALA A 13 3.79 3.94 -9.73
CA ALA A 13 3.25 3.92 -8.39
C ALA A 13 3.89 2.79 -7.58
N THR A 14 4.24 3.08 -6.33
CA THR A 14 4.73 2.10 -5.36
C THR A 14 3.93 2.24 -4.08
N VAL A 15 3.35 1.15 -3.59
CA VAL A 15 2.60 1.12 -2.34
C VAL A 15 3.24 0.10 -1.41
N SER A 16 3.60 0.55 -0.21
CA SER A 16 4.03 -0.33 0.86
C SER A 16 2.81 -0.92 1.57
N LEU A 17 2.64 -2.23 1.50
CA LEU A 17 1.65 -3.01 2.21
C LEU A 17 2.31 -3.66 3.43
N TYR A 18 1.64 -3.56 4.57
CA TYR A 18 2.00 -4.32 5.77
C TYR A 18 0.89 -5.33 6.01
N LYS A 19 1.24 -6.61 6.15
CA LYS A 19 0.27 -7.65 6.52
C LYS A 19 0.95 -8.59 7.49
N LYS A 20 0.42 -8.69 8.73
CA LYS A 20 0.88 -9.67 9.74
C LYS A 20 2.40 -9.62 9.97
N GLY A 21 2.97 -8.43 10.17
CA GLY A 21 4.42 -8.26 10.37
C GLY A 21 5.28 -8.35 9.10
N GLU A 22 4.74 -8.81 7.97
CA GLU A 22 5.47 -8.83 6.70
C GLU A 22 5.29 -7.53 5.91
N TYR A 23 6.42 -6.97 5.50
CA TYR A 23 6.50 -5.81 4.62
C TYR A 23 6.56 -6.25 3.16
N LYS A 24 5.59 -5.84 2.35
CA LYS A 24 5.59 -6.07 0.90
C LYS A 24 5.43 -4.74 0.16
N ARG A 25 6.19 -4.57 -0.93
CA ARG A 25 6.03 -3.43 -1.85
C ARG A 25 5.33 -3.91 -3.10
N GLU A 26 4.20 -3.29 -3.43
CA GLU A 26 3.55 -3.47 -4.72
C GLU A 26 3.87 -2.28 -5.62
N THR A 27 4.25 -2.56 -6.85
CA THR A 27 4.62 -1.54 -7.83
C THR A 27 3.82 -1.75 -9.11
N LYS A 28 3.25 -0.67 -9.64
CA LYS A 28 2.54 -0.69 -10.92
C LYS A 28 2.92 0.54 -11.73
N THR A 29 3.02 0.37 -13.04
CA THR A 29 3.40 1.43 -13.97
C THR A 29 2.20 1.83 -14.82
N PHE A 30 2.04 3.12 -15.03
CA PHE A 30 0.92 3.74 -15.75
C PHE A 30 1.45 4.74 -16.77
N SER A 31 0.73 4.93 -17.87
CA SER A 31 1.05 5.99 -18.84
C SER A 31 0.60 7.36 -18.35
N ASN A 32 -0.52 7.41 -17.62
CA ASN A 32 -1.09 8.65 -17.10
C ASN A 32 -0.86 8.80 -15.60
N ARG A 33 -0.66 10.05 -15.17
CA ARG A 33 -0.51 10.39 -13.74
C ARG A 33 -1.80 10.13 -12.95
N LYS A 34 -2.96 10.48 -13.51
CA LYS A 34 -4.27 10.31 -12.86
C LYS A 34 -4.56 8.84 -12.53
N ASP A 35 -4.22 7.93 -13.44
CA ASP A 35 -4.42 6.49 -13.23
C ASP A 35 -3.51 5.96 -12.12
N ALA A 36 -2.27 6.46 -12.04
CA ALA A 36 -1.37 6.14 -10.95
C ALA A 36 -1.89 6.65 -9.60
N GLU A 37 -2.44 7.87 -9.56
CA GLU A 37 -3.03 8.46 -8.36
C GLU A 37 -4.26 7.67 -7.89
N LEU A 38 -5.19 7.36 -8.80
CA LEU A 38 -6.39 6.58 -8.49
C LEU A 38 -6.02 5.22 -7.92
N TRP A 39 -5.12 4.49 -8.58
CA TRP A 39 -4.67 3.19 -8.10
C TRP A 39 -3.97 3.28 -6.74
N THR A 40 -3.10 4.29 -6.51
CA THR A 40 -2.49 4.46 -5.19
C THR A 40 -3.50 4.76 -4.10
N LEU A 41 -4.56 5.51 -4.41
CA LEU A 41 -5.62 5.85 -3.48
C LEU A 41 -6.45 4.61 -3.15
N GLU A 42 -6.83 3.82 -4.15
CA GLU A 42 -7.51 2.53 -3.97
C GLU A 42 -6.68 1.60 -3.08
N MET A 43 -5.39 1.46 -3.34
CA MET A 43 -4.50 0.61 -2.54
C MET A 43 -4.33 1.11 -1.10
N GLU A 44 -4.27 2.42 -0.88
CA GLU A 44 -4.22 2.99 0.48
C GLU A 44 -5.57 2.87 1.20
N LEU A 45 -6.70 2.97 0.49
CA LEU A 45 -8.03 2.67 1.02
C LEU A 45 -8.18 1.19 1.37
N GLU A 46 -7.69 0.27 0.53
CA GLU A 46 -7.66 -1.17 0.81
C GLU A 46 -6.78 -1.50 2.03
N LYS A 47 -5.63 -0.83 2.15
CA LYS A 47 -4.81 -0.89 3.37
C LYS A 47 -5.60 -0.42 4.59
N GLY A 48 -6.32 0.70 4.46
CA GLY A 48 -7.18 1.24 5.52
C GLY A 48 -8.38 0.36 5.85
N ARG A 49 -8.90 -0.39 4.87
CA ARG A 49 -10.11 -1.23 5.00
C ARG A 49 -9.84 -2.66 5.46
N GLY A 50 -8.64 -3.23 5.28
CA GLY A 50 -8.50 -4.67 5.59
C GLY A 50 -7.19 -5.40 5.32
N LYS A 51 -6.03 -4.74 5.34
CA LYS A 51 -4.74 -5.47 5.53
C LYS A 51 -4.09 -5.00 6.83
N ASN A 52 -4.67 -5.49 7.93
CA ASN A 52 -4.16 -5.44 9.31
C ASN A 52 -3.63 -4.07 9.76
N ILE A 53 -4.55 -3.11 9.94
CA ILE A 53 -4.43 -2.29 11.15
C ILE A 53 -4.83 -3.25 12.25
N ALA A 54 -3.96 -3.50 13.23
CA ALA A 54 -4.38 -4.14 14.48
C ALA A 54 -5.74 -3.55 14.85
N GLU A 55 -6.76 -4.40 14.97
CA GLU A 55 -8.02 -3.96 15.57
C GLU A 55 -7.66 -3.28 16.89
N ARG A 56 -8.41 -2.28 17.33
CA ARG A 56 -8.13 -1.59 18.61
C ARG A 56 -8.05 -2.57 19.80
N SER A 57 -8.57 -3.79 19.63
CA SER A 57 -8.54 -4.93 20.54
C SER A 57 -7.33 -5.86 20.39
N THR A 58 -6.52 -5.78 19.32
CA THR A 58 -5.36 -6.66 19.15
C THR A 58 -4.23 -6.19 20.06
N LEU A 59 -3.84 -7.04 21.01
CA LEU A 59 -2.73 -6.75 21.89
C LEU A 59 -1.44 -6.67 21.04
N PHE A 60 -0.55 -5.75 21.40
CA PHE A 60 0.73 -5.55 20.72
C PHE A 60 1.53 -6.85 20.49
N PRO A 61 1.56 -7.84 21.41
CA PRO A 61 2.24 -9.12 21.18
C PRO A 61 1.56 -10.00 20.12
N ASP A 62 0.25 -9.91 19.96
CA ASP A 62 -0.52 -10.75 19.03
C ASP A 62 -0.43 -10.25 17.59
N PHE A 63 -0.09 -8.97 17.39
CA PHE A 63 0.23 -8.43 16.07
C PHE A 63 1.47 -9.09 15.43
N TYR A 64 2.40 -9.59 16.26
CA TYR A 64 3.65 -10.22 15.82
C TYR A 64 3.66 -11.75 15.95
N ARG A 65 2.60 -12.37 16.47
CA ARG A 65 2.49 -13.84 16.56
C ARG A 65 1.75 -14.40 15.35
N ASN A 66 2.32 -15.47 14.80
CA ASN A 66 1.96 -16.09 13.53
C ASN A 66 0.67 -16.91 13.65
#